data_AF-A0A6C0QLU1-F1
#
_entry.id   AF-A0A6C0QLU1-F1
#
_cell.length_a   1.000
_cell.length_b   1.000
_cell.length_c   1.000
_cell.angle_alpha   90.00
_cell.angle_beta   90.00
_cell.angle_gamma   90.00
#
_symmetry.space_group_name_H-M   'P 1'
#
loop_
_entity.id
_entity.type
_entity.pdbx_description
1 polymer ?
#
loop_
_entity_poly.entity_id
_entity_poly.type
_entity_poly.pdbx_seq_one_letter_code
_entity_poly.pdbx_strand_id
1 'polypeptide(L)'
;MQVGNRVLYDQDGEIIFQSGEMQGDVLPRKNITKLDVVDFDFGSIDYTKYRIVRMDTETKKPILEEIPQTPEKQQVKEVEDALLLASDKEAGGIL
;
A
#
# COMPACT_ATOMS: atom_id res chain seq x y z
N MET A 1 -13.64 -16.27 -3.66
CA MET A 1 -13.57 -15.31 -4.79
C MET A 1 -12.55 -14.25 -4.42
N GLN A 2 -11.54 -14.05 -5.25
CA GLN A 2 -10.57 -12.97 -5.06
C GLN A 2 -11.04 -11.76 -5.87
N VAL A 3 -11.11 -10.60 -5.21
CA VAL A 3 -11.52 -9.34 -5.84
C VAL A 3 -10.35 -8.40 -5.77
N GLY A 4 -10.03 -7.78 -6.90
CA GLY A 4 -8.96 -6.80 -7.01
C GLY A 4 -9.24 -5.50 -6.26
N ASN A 5 -8.45 -4.47 -6.55
CA ASN A 5 -8.62 -3.15 -5.97
C ASN A 5 -9.14 -2.16 -7.01
N ARG A 6 -10.12 -1.32 -6.63
CA ARG A 6 -10.62 -0.22 -7.46
C ARG A 6 -10.20 1.10 -6.82
N VAL A 7 -9.45 1.91 -7.54
CA VAL A 7 -8.96 3.21 -7.07
C VAL A 7 -9.66 4.32 -7.82
N LEU A 8 -10.24 5.26 -7.07
CA LEU A 8 -10.83 6.50 -7.58
C LEU A 8 -9.90 7.66 -7.23
N TYR A 9 -9.60 8.51 -8.19
CA TYR A 9 -8.68 9.64 -8.00
C TYR A 9 -9.08 10.84 -8.85
N ASP A 10 -8.61 12.03 -8.46
CA ASP A 10 -8.93 13.29 -9.12
C ASP A 10 -7.99 13.66 -10.27
N GLN A 11 -8.20 14.84 -10.85
CA GLN A 11 -7.39 15.36 -11.97
C GLN A 11 -5.89 15.51 -11.68
N ASP A 12 -5.47 15.56 -10.42
CA ASP A 12 -4.07 15.67 -10.00
C ASP A 12 -3.51 14.35 -9.47
N GLY A 13 -4.28 13.26 -9.60
CA GLY A 13 -3.88 11.94 -9.17
C GLY A 13 -4.20 11.62 -7.71
N GLU A 14 -4.83 12.54 -6.98
CA GLU A 14 -5.10 12.35 -5.55
C GLU A 14 -6.24 11.35 -5.36
N ILE A 15 -5.99 10.33 -4.55
CA ILE A 15 -6.98 9.30 -4.25
C ILE A 15 -8.09 9.93 -3.42
N ILE A 16 -9.33 9.71 -3.83
CA ILE A 16 -10.49 10.25 -3.14
C ILE A 16 -10.72 9.51 -1.83
N PHE A 17 -10.83 10.27 -0.75
CA PHE A 17 -11.18 9.76 0.56
C PHE A 17 -12.20 10.70 1.24
N GLN A 18 -13.07 10.13 2.08
CA GLN A 18 -13.97 10.89 2.93
C GLN A 18 -13.25 11.15 4.25
N SER A 19 -13.00 12.42 4.58
CA SER A 19 -12.21 12.83 5.74
C SER A 19 -13.03 13.12 7.01
N GLY A 20 -14.34 12.88 6.98
CA GLY A 20 -15.27 13.37 8.00
C GLY A 20 -15.54 14.88 7.94
N GLU A 21 -16.11 15.40 9.02
CA GLU A 21 -16.39 16.84 9.20
C GLU A 21 -15.18 17.55 9.84
N MET A 22 -14.98 18.83 9.49
CA MET A 22 -13.86 19.64 9.99
C MET A 22 -14.40 20.91 10.66
N GLN A 23 -13.82 21.29 11.80
CA GLN A 23 -14.13 22.51 12.56
C GLN A 23 -12.84 23.27 12.91
N GLY A 24 -12.87 24.61 12.89
CA GLY A 24 -11.73 25.47 13.23
C GLY A 24 -11.20 26.28 12.06
N ASP A 25 -9.91 26.58 12.06
CA ASP A 25 -9.21 27.24 10.93
C ASP A 25 -9.03 26.24 9.79
N VAL A 26 -10.09 26.05 9.02
CA VAL A 26 -10.17 25.05 7.96
C VAL A 26 -9.55 25.59 6.68
N LEU A 27 -8.58 24.84 6.13
CA LEU A 27 -8.06 25.11 4.79
C LEU A 27 -9.18 24.96 3.75
N PRO A 28 -9.18 25.80 2.69
CA PRO A 28 -10.16 25.70 1.63
C PRO A 28 -10.11 24.30 0.98
N ARG A 29 -11.30 23.74 0.74
CA ARG A 29 -11.40 22.44 0.06
C ARG A 29 -10.89 22.57 -1.37
N LYS A 30 -10.13 21.56 -1.79
CA LYS A 30 -9.70 21.43 -3.18
C LYS A 30 -10.93 21.30 -4.09
N ASN A 31 -10.93 22.04 -5.19
CA ASN A 31 -11.94 21.89 -6.22
C ASN A 31 -11.61 20.67 -7.11
N ILE A 32 -12.51 19.70 -7.15
CA ILE A 32 -12.37 18.49 -7.99
C ILE A 32 -13.17 18.71 -9.27
N THR A 33 -12.50 18.66 -10.41
CA THR A 33 -13.14 18.88 -11.73
C THR A 33 -13.39 17.58 -12.46
N LYS A 34 -12.60 16.54 -12.17
CA LYS A 34 -12.68 15.23 -12.81
C LYS A 34 -12.37 14.12 -11.82
N LEU A 35 -13.05 12.99 -11.98
CA LEU A 35 -12.73 11.73 -11.31
C LEU A 35 -12.44 10.67 -12.36
N ASP A 36 -11.34 9.96 -12.18
CA ASP A 36 -10.97 8.78 -12.96
C ASP A 36 -11.01 7.53 -12.06
N VAL A 37 -11.12 6.37 -12.70
CA VAL A 37 -11.18 5.06 -12.05
C VAL A 37 -10.17 4.13 -12.69
N VAL A 38 -9.42 3.39 -11.87
CA VAL A 38 -8.54 2.31 -12.31
C VAL A 38 -8.81 1.07 -11.47
N ASP A 39 -8.95 -0.06 -12.16
CA ASP A 39 -9.10 -1.38 -11.56
C ASP A 39 -7.78 -2.15 -11.64
N PHE A 40 -7.39 -2.73 -10.52
CA PHE A 40 -6.20 -3.54 -10.36
C PHE A 40 -6.61 -4.97 -10.05
N ASP A 41 -6.01 -5.94 -10.74
CA ASP A 41 -6.23 -7.35 -10.46
C ASP A 41 -5.73 -7.72 -9.05
N PHE A 42 -6.35 -8.74 -8.45
CA PHE A 42 -5.92 -9.25 -7.16
C PHE A 42 -4.47 -9.74 -7.21
N GLY A 43 -3.64 -9.31 -6.26
CA GLY A 43 -2.22 -9.67 -6.20
C GLY A 43 -1.29 -8.90 -7.13
N SER A 44 -1.80 -7.91 -7.88
CA SER A 44 -0.97 -7.04 -8.74
C SER A 44 -0.05 -6.10 -7.96
N ILE A 45 -0.38 -5.80 -6.70
CA ILE A 45 0.40 -4.96 -5.79
C ILE A 45 0.62 -5.71 -4.49
N ASP A 46 1.87 -5.78 -4.05
CA ASP A 46 2.23 -6.34 -2.73
C ASP A 46 1.93 -5.30 -1.63
N TYR A 47 0.68 -5.30 -1.15
CA TYR A 47 0.23 -4.40 -0.08
C TYR A 47 0.86 -4.67 1.29
N THR A 48 1.67 -5.73 1.43
CA THR A 48 2.45 -5.96 2.66
C THR A 48 3.70 -5.08 2.71
N LYS A 49 4.20 -4.70 1.54
CA LYS A 49 5.43 -3.88 1.38
C LYS A 49 5.14 -2.48 0.87
N TYR A 50 4.10 -2.32 0.06
CA TYR A 50 3.83 -1.07 -0.64
C TYR A 50 2.43 -0.55 -0.36
N ARG A 51 2.28 0.78 -0.35
CA ARG A 51 0.99 1.45 -0.37
C ARG A 51 0.89 2.36 -1.60
N ILE A 52 -0.31 2.47 -2.17
CA ILE A 52 -0.56 3.47 -3.22
C ILE A 52 -0.74 4.81 -2.53
N VAL A 53 0.11 5.78 -2.86
CA VAL A 53 0.03 7.15 -2.31
C VAL A 53 -0.73 8.07 -3.26
N ARG A 54 -0.51 7.90 -4.56
CA ARG A 54 -1.12 8.73 -5.61
C ARG A 54 -1.22 7.92 -6.90
N MET A 55 -2.02 8.40 -7.84
CA MET A 55 -2.09 7.89 -9.20
C MET A 55 -1.38 8.84 -10.15
N ASP A 56 -0.62 8.30 -11.10
CA ASP A 56 -0.11 9.06 -12.23
C ASP A 56 -1.25 9.35 -13.20
N THR A 57 -1.52 10.63 -13.47
CA THR A 57 -2.66 11.08 -14.28
C THR A 57 -2.46 10.82 -15.76
N GLU A 58 -1.22 10.74 -16.24
CA GLU A 58 -0.84 10.47 -17.63
C GLU A 58 -0.79 8.97 -17.89
N THR A 59 -0.02 8.23 -17.08
CA THR A 59 0.22 6.79 -17.30
C THR A 59 -0.84 5.90 -16.68
N LYS A 60 -1.69 6.44 -15.81
CA LYS A 60 -2.74 5.70 -15.07
C LYS A 60 -2.18 4.63 -14.15
N LYS A 61 -0.89 4.73 -13.80
CA LYS A 61 -0.20 3.80 -12.90
C LYS A 61 -0.20 4.30 -11.46
N PRO A 62 -0.19 3.41 -10.46
CA PRO A 62 -0.09 3.78 -9.07
C PRO A 62 1.35 4.21 -8.75
N ILE A 63 1.49 5.31 -8.01
CA ILE A 63 2.73 5.72 -7.37
C ILE A 63 2.77 5.02 -6.01
N LEU A 64 3.69 4.07 -5.89
CA LEU A 64 3.86 3.22 -4.72
C LEU A 64 4.92 3.79 -3.77
N GLU A 65 4.65 3.70 -2.48
CA GLU A 65 5.61 3.99 -1.42
C GLU A 65 5.80 2.76 -0.55
N GLU A 66 7.03 2.49 -0.13
CA GLU A 66 7.33 1.42 0.81
C GLU A 66 6.76 1.72 2.18
N ILE A 67 6.04 0.76 2.75
CA ILE A 67 5.56 0.81 4.11
C ILE A 67 6.78 0.59 5.02
N PRO A 68 7.19 1.59 5.82
CA PRO A 68 8.35 1.43 6.69
C PRO A 68 8.07 0.31 7.69
N GLN A 69 8.98 -0.66 7.76
CA GLN A 69 8.93 -1.68 8.80
C GLN A 69 9.25 -0.98 10.13
N THR A 70 8.36 -1.14 11.11
CA THR A 70 8.68 -0.69 12.46
C THR A 70 9.88 -1.50 12.97
N PRO A 71 10.75 -0.92 13.82
CA PRO A 71 11.89 -1.65 14.38
C PRO A 71 11.48 -2.91 15.13
N GLU A 72 10.26 -2.95 15.67
CA GLU A 72 9.66 -4.15 16.25
C GLU A 72 9.37 -5.23 15.20
N LYS A 73 8.78 -4.87 14.05
CA LYS A 73 8.57 -5.81 12.94
C LYS A 73 9.90 -6.31 12.36
N GLN A 74 10.92 -5.45 12.31
CA GLN A 74 12.25 -5.84 11.86
C GLN A 74 12.85 -6.90 12.79
N GLN A 75 12.81 -6.65 14.11
CA GLN A 75 13.30 -7.60 15.12
C GLN A 75 12.56 -8.93 15.08
N VAL A 76 11.22 -8.91 14.95
CA VAL A 76 10.43 -10.14 14.81
C VAL A 76 10.84 -10.93 13.57
N LYS A 77 11.02 -10.25 12.44
CA LYS A 77 11.45 -10.89 11.19
C LYS A 77 12.85 -11.51 11.32
N GLU A 78 13.79 -10.81 11.94
CA GLU A 78 15.14 -11.34 12.19
C GLU A 78 15.12 -12.58 13.09
N VAL A 79 14.24 -12.60 14.10
CA VAL A 79 14.03 -13.77 14.97
C VAL A 79 13.38 -14.92 14.20
N GLU A 80 12.37 -14.65 13.36
CA GLU A 80 11.74 -15.66 12.51
C GLU A 80 12.72 -16.29 11.51
N ASP A 81 13.52 -15.47 10.82
CA ASP A 81 14.54 -15.93 9.87
C ASP A 81 15.62 -16.77 10.58
N ALA A 82 16.04 -16.36 11.80
CA ALA A 82 17.00 -17.11 12.60
C ALA A 82 16.45 -18.47 13.06
N LEU A 83 15.17 -18.52 13.48
CA LEU A 83 14.48 -19.76 13.87
C LEU A 83 14.29 -20.70 12.68
N LEU A 84 13.96 -20.17 11.50
CA LEU A 84 13.85 -20.96 10.28
C LEU A 84 15.20 -21.58 9.90
N LEU A 85 16.27 -20.79 9.91
CA LEU A 85 17.63 -21.26 9.61
C LEU A 85 18.12 -22.30 10.64
N ALA A 86 17.72 -22.16 11.91
CA ALA A 86 18.02 -23.14 12.95
C ALA A 86 17.23 -24.44 12.75
N SER A 87 15.95 -24.33 12.39
CA SER A 87 15.08 -25.48 12.11
C SER A 87 15.57 -26.26 10.89
N ASP A 88 16.04 -25.59 9.83
CA ASP A 88 16.62 -26.24 8.65
C ASP A 88 17.94 -26.97 8.98
N LYS A 89 18.72 -26.45 9.93
CA LYS A 89 19.95 -27.10 10.41
C LYS A 89 19.65 -28.32 11.29
N GLU A 90 18.62 -28.24 12.14
CA GLU A 90 18.19 -29.36 12.99
C GLU A 90 17.45 -30.44 12.21
N ALA A 91 16.70 -30.07 11.16
CA ALA A 91 15.99 -30.99 10.28
C ALA A 91 16.92 -31.74 9.30
N GLY A 92 18.21 -31.41 9.27
CA GLY A 92 19.20 -32.06 8.40
C GLY A 92 18.87 -31.83 6.92
N GLY A 93 19.26 -30.67 6.40
CA GLY A 93 18.97 -30.21 5.03
C GLY A 93 18.88 -31.32 3.99
N ILE A 94 17.69 -31.44 3.37
CA ILE A 94 17.50 -32.18 2.14
C ILE A 94 17.53 -31.13 1.02
N LEU A 95 18.72 -30.89 0.48
CA LEU A 95 18.90 -30.46 -0.91
C LEU A 95 18.85 -31.71 -1.80
#